data_AF-A0A529KW45-F1
#
_entry.id   AF-A0A529KW45-F1
#
_cell.length_a   1.000
_cell.length_b   1.000
_cell.length_c   1.000
_cell.angle_alpha   90.00
_cell.angle_beta   90.00
_cell.angle_gamma   90.00
#
_symmetry.space_group_name_H-M   'P 1'
#
loop_
_entity.id
_entity.type
_entity.pdbx_description
1 polymer ?
#
loop_
_entity_poly.entity_id
_entity_poly.type
_entity_poly.pdbx_seq_one_letter_code
_entity_poly.pdbx_strand_id
1 'polypeptide(L)'
;LKDLGVKRSDVIIATKVHGVMGEGPNQRGSSRGHIMDSIDGSLERLQTDHIDLYLLHGTDTVTPIDETLRALDDLVSSGKVRYVGVSNWQAWRIAKALGTAEHKGYARFETVQSYYS
;
A
#
# COMPACT_ATOMS: atom_id res chain seq x y z
N LEU A 1 -4.79 17.62 -8.46
CA LEU A 1 -3.48 18.13 -8.98
C LEU A 1 -3.65 18.86 -10.30
N LYS A 2 -4.33 18.26 -11.30
CA LYS A 2 -4.56 18.88 -12.61
C LYS A 2 -5.14 20.30 -12.51
N ASP A 3 -6.15 20.50 -11.68
CA ASP A 3 -6.82 21.81 -11.54
C ASP A 3 -5.99 22.84 -10.76
N LEU A 4 -4.98 22.40 -10.00
CA LEU A 4 -4.12 23.29 -9.21
C LEU A 4 -2.90 23.80 -10.01
N GLY A 5 -2.67 23.31 -11.22
CA GLY A 5 -1.49 23.67 -12.03
C GLY A 5 -0.14 23.22 -11.45
N VAL A 6 -0.15 22.41 -10.38
CA VAL A 6 1.05 21.87 -9.74
C VAL A 6 1.56 20.67 -10.54
N LYS A 7 2.85 20.65 -10.87
CA LYS A 7 3.46 19.53 -11.59
C LYS A 7 3.45 18.28 -10.71
N ARG A 8 3.19 17.12 -11.32
CA ARG A 8 3.18 15.82 -10.62
C ARG A 8 4.52 15.51 -9.94
N SER A 9 5.64 15.95 -10.50
CA SER A 9 6.99 15.78 -9.96
C SER A 9 7.27 16.56 -8.69
N ASP A 10 6.48 17.59 -8.40
CA ASP A 10 6.74 18.53 -7.32
C ASP A 10 5.97 18.14 -6.04
N VAL A 11 5.27 17.01 -6.08
CA VAL A 11 4.42 16.51 -4.99
C VAL A 11 4.65 15.03 -4.74
N ILE A 12 4.52 14.64 -3.48
CA ILE A 12 4.47 13.25 -3.05
C ILE A 12 3.03 12.91 -2.68
N ILE A 13 2.48 11.91 -3.35
CA ILE A 13 1.13 11.40 -3.07
C ILE A 13 1.26 10.15 -2.21
N ALA A 14 0.71 10.24 -1.00
CA ALA A 14 0.52 9.09 -0.13
C ALA A 14 -0.96 8.71 -0.06
N THR A 15 -1.28 7.43 -0.19
CA THR A 15 -2.62 6.91 0.08
C THR A 15 -2.54 5.55 0.77
N LYS A 16 -3.69 5.02 1.18
CA LYS A 16 -3.78 3.81 1.99
C LYS A 16 -4.82 2.84 1.44
N VAL A 17 -4.60 1.56 1.70
CA VAL A 17 -5.54 0.46 1.43
C VAL A 17 -5.75 -0.34 2.70
N HIS A 18 -6.97 -0.84 2.92
CA HIS A 18 -7.38 -1.85 3.93
C HIS A 18 -8.85 -1.69 4.29
N GLY A 19 -9.33 -0.45 4.33
CA GLY A 19 -10.70 -0.12 4.76
C GLY A 19 -11.77 -0.72 3.85
N VAL A 20 -13.02 -0.71 4.33
CA VAL A 20 -14.18 -1.16 3.56
C VAL A 20 -14.47 -0.15 2.46
N MET A 21 -14.45 -0.62 1.21
CA MET A 21 -14.69 0.18 -0.01
C MET A 21 -16.02 -0.17 -0.69
N GLY A 22 -16.79 -1.09 -0.12
CA GLY A 22 -18.14 -1.46 -0.57
C GLY A 22 -18.69 -2.64 0.23
N GLU A 23 -19.83 -3.18 -0.21
CA GLU A 23 -20.60 -4.19 0.54
C GLU A 23 -20.05 -5.62 0.41
N GLY A 24 -19.21 -5.87 -0.61
CA GLY A 24 -18.70 -7.20 -0.91
C GLY A 24 -17.60 -7.67 0.06
N PRO A 25 -17.48 -8.99 0.31
CA PRO A 25 -16.49 -9.53 1.25
C PRO A 25 -15.03 -9.26 0.84
N ASN A 26 -14.78 -9.05 -0.46
CA ASN A 26 -13.45 -8.78 -1.02
C ASN A 26 -13.14 -7.28 -1.15
N GLN A 27 -14.02 -6.40 -0.67
CA GLN A 27 -13.85 -4.94 -0.74
C GLN A 27 -13.23 -4.38 0.54
N ARG A 28 -12.35 -5.15 1.19
CA ARG A 28 -11.62 -4.79 2.41
C ARG A 28 -10.36 -5.66 2.58
N GLY A 29 -9.51 -5.28 3.53
CA GLY A 29 -8.39 -6.09 4.00
C GLY A 29 -7.12 -5.90 3.16
N SER A 30 -6.25 -6.90 3.17
CA SER A 30 -4.92 -6.84 2.54
C SER A 30 -4.63 -8.07 1.69
N SER A 31 -5.69 -8.74 1.21
CA SER A 31 -5.60 -9.76 0.17
C SER A 31 -5.06 -9.16 -1.13
N ARG A 32 -4.41 -10.00 -1.93
CA ARG A 32 -3.90 -9.59 -3.24
C ARG A 32 -5.03 -9.00 -4.09
N GLY A 33 -6.18 -9.66 -4.16
CA GLY A 33 -7.33 -9.18 -4.94
C GLY A 33 -7.73 -7.76 -4.56
N HIS A 34 -7.94 -7.52 -3.26
CA HIS A 34 -8.34 -6.20 -2.79
C HIS A 34 -7.26 -5.13 -3.03
N ILE A 35 -5.97 -5.47 -2.84
CA ILE A 35 -4.85 -4.56 -3.10
C ILE A 35 -4.79 -4.15 -4.57
N MET A 36 -4.89 -5.12 -5.49
CA MET A 36 -4.80 -4.88 -6.93
C MET A 36 -5.99 -4.05 -7.44
N ASP A 37 -7.21 -4.37 -6.99
CA ASP A 37 -8.40 -3.60 -7.36
C ASP A 37 -8.36 -2.18 -6.78
N SER A 38 -7.88 -2.04 -5.54
CA SER A 38 -7.84 -0.75 -4.84
C SER A 38 -6.79 0.21 -5.38
N ILE A 39 -5.64 -0.28 -5.86
CA ILE A 39 -4.65 0.60 -6.49
C ILE A 39 -5.21 1.20 -7.79
N ASP A 40 -5.88 0.40 -8.61
CA ASP A 40 -6.45 0.84 -9.88
C ASP A 40 -7.53 1.91 -9.65
N GLY A 41 -8.46 1.65 -8.73
CA GLY A 41 -9.46 2.64 -8.34
C GLY A 41 -8.85 3.90 -7.71
N SER A 42 -7.72 3.79 -6.99
CA SER A 42 -7.04 4.95 -6.41
C SER A 42 -6.39 5.81 -7.48
N LEU A 43 -5.69 5.20 -8.44
CA LEU A 43 -5.03 5.88 -9.55
C LEU A 43 -6.07 6.61 -10.44
N GLU A 44 -7.21 5.97 -10.70
CA GLU A 44 -8.31 6.57 -11.44
C GLU A 44 -8.85 7.84 -10.72
N ARG A 45 -9.19 7.73 -9.43
CA ARG A 45 -9.71 8.85 -8.64
C ARG A 45 -8.69 9.99 -8.49
N LEU A 46 -7.41 9.66 -8.36
CA LEU A 46 -6.32 10.63 -8.23
C LEU A 46 -5.87 11.18 -9.59
N GLN A 47 -6.32 10.57 -10.69
CA GLN A 47 -5.98 10.93 -12.07
C GLN A 47 -4.46 10.97 -12.32
N THR A 48 -3.76 9.98 -11.80
CA THR A 48 -2.30 9.81 -11.93
C THR A 48 -2.00 8.35 -12.28
N ASP A 49 -0.81 8.09 -12.81
CA ASP A 49 -0.33 6.76 -13.20
C ASP A 49 0.41 6.02 -12.07
N HIS A 50 0.88 6.73 -11.06
CA HIS A 50 1.57 6.15 -9.91
C HIS A 50 1.32 6.88 -8.59
N ILE A 51 1.52 6.12 -7.51
CA ILE A 51 1.50 6.58 -6.12
C ILE A 51 2.92 6.53 -5.57
N ASP A 52 3.35 7.59 -4.87
CA ASP A 52 4.70 7.62 -4.30
C ASP A 52 4.80 6.74 -3.07
N LEU A 53 3.80 6.82 -2.17
CA LEU A 53 3.77 6.03 -0.95
C LEU A 53 2.41 5.35 -0.76
N TYR A 54 2.40 4.02 -0.84
CA TYR A 54 1.20 3.21 -0.64
C TYR A 54 1.26 2.45 0.70
N LEU A 55 0.29 2.71 1.57
CA LEU A 55 0.30 2.23 2.96
C LEU A 55 -0.79 1.19 3.23
N LEU A 56 -0.45 0.12 3.94
CA LEU A 56 -1.47 -0.73 4.57
C LEU A 56 -2.06 0.00 5.79
N HIS A 57 -3.35 0.35 5.74
CA HIS A 57 -4.02 1.16 6.76
C HIS A 57 -4.43 0.37 8.01
N GLY A 58 -4.20 -0.95 8.02
CA GLY A 58 -4.60 -1.81 9.12
C GLY A 58 -3.93 -3.16 9.05
N THR A 59 -4.15 -3.93 10.10
CA THR A 59 -3.66 -5.30 10.22
C THR A 59 -4.75 -6.24 9.70
N ASP A 60 -4.45 -6.96 8.62
CA ASP A 60 -5.25 -8.11 8.19
C ASP A 60 -4.73 -9.38 8.88
N THR A 61 -5.58 -10.07 9.63
CA THR A 61 -5.24 -11.32 10.33
C THR A 61 -5.65 -12.56 9.54
N VAL A 62 -6.39 -12.40 8.45
CA VAL A 62 -6.89 -13.49 7.61
C VAL A 62 -5.94 -13.73 6.45
N THR A 63 -5.47 -12.67 5.79
CA THR A 63 -4.52 -12.80 4.67
C THR A 63 -3.11 -13.16 5.16
N PRO A 64 -2.48 -14.23 4.63
CA PRO A 64 -1.08 -14.52 4.90
C PRO A 64 -0.17 -13.37 4.47
N ILE A 65 0.79 -13.00 5.32
CA ILE A 65 1.69 -11.87 5.04
C ILE A 65 2.47 -12.03 3.73
N ASP A 66 2.82 -13.26 3.35
CA ASP A 66 3.52 -13.55 2.09
C ASP A 66 2.71 -13.12 0.86
N GLU A 67 1.38 -13.31 0.88
CA GLU A 67 0.49 -12.88 -0.19
C GLU A 67 0.45 -11.36 -0.30
N THR A 68 0.27 -10.68 0.83
CA THR A 68 0.27 -9.22 0.91
C THR A 68 1.60 -8.63 0.42
N LEU A 69 2.73 -9.18 0.88
CA LEU A 69 4.06 -8.72 0.48
C LEU A 69 4.31 -8.94 -1.01
N ARG A 70 3.91 -10.10 -1.56
CA ARG A 70 4.01 -10.34 -3.01
C ARG A 70 3.16 -9.36 -3.81
N ALA A 71 1.94 -9.07 -3.36
CA ALA A 71 1.07 -8.09 -4.02
C ALA A 71 1.71 -6.70 -4.05
N LEU A 72 2.25 -6.25 -2.91
CA LEU A 72 2.94 -4.96 -2.82
C LEU A 72 4.21 -4.92 -3.69
N ASP A 73 4.97 -6.01 -3.74
CA ASP A 73 6.14 -6.16 -4.61
C ASP A 73 5.78 -6.05 -6.10
N ASP A 74 4.68 -6.66 -6.53
CA ASP A 74 4.16 -6.55 -7.89
C ASP A 74 3.76 -5.10 -8.23
N LEU A 75 3.18 -4.37 -7.28
CA LEU A 75 2.84 -2.96 -7.48
C LEU A 75 4.07 -2.07 -7.63
N VAL A 76 5.13 -2.33 -6.85
CA VAL A 76 6.41 -1.63 -6.98
C VAL A 76 7.06 -1.98 -8.33
N SER A 77 7.13 -3.27 -8.66
CA SER A 77 7.73 -3.76 -9.91
C SER A 77 7.01 -3.24 -11.15
N SER A 78 5.69 -3.07 -11.10
CA SER A 78 4.90 -2.52 -12.20
C SER A 78 5.01 -1.00 -12.35
N GLY A 79 5.61 -0.30 -11.37
CA GLY A 79 5.74 1.16 -11.37
C GLY A 79 4.46 1.91 -10.95
N LYS A 80 3.36 1.22 -10.63
CA LYS A 80 2.14 1.83 -10.07
C LYS A 80 2.37 2.42 -8.69
N VAL A 81 3.35 1.91 -7.96
CA VAL A 81 3.76 2.39 -6.65
C VAL A 81 5.29 2.57 -6.62
N ARG A 82 5.79 3.62 -5.97
CA ARG A 82 7.25 3.80 -5.76
C ARG A 82 7.71 3.13 -4.47
N TYR A 83 7.03 3.41 -3.36
CA TYR A 83 7.36 2.88 -2.05
C TYR A 83 6.12 2.37 -1.33
N VAL A 84 6.32 1.38 -0.48
CA VAL A 84 5.26 0.78 0.35
C VAL A 84 5.57 0.97 1.82
N GLY A 85 4.52 0.96 2.63
CA GLY A 85 4.65 1.06 4.08
C GLY A 85 3.39 0.59 4.80
N VAL A 86 3.35 0.87 6.09
CA VAL A 86 2.27 0.43 6.97
C VAL A 86 1.82 1.58 7.87
N SER A 87 0.60 1.49 8.38
CA SER A 87 0.08 2.43 9.37
C SER A 87 -0.36 1.69 10.62
N ASN A 88 0.06 2.19 11.79
CA ASN A 88 -0.32 1.66 13.11
C ASN A 88 -0.08 0.15 13.30
N TRP A 89 0.97 -0.40 12.68
CA TRP A 89 1.41 -1.78 12.93
C TRP A 89 2.31 -1.86 14.16
N GLN A 90 2.24 -2.98 14.87
CA GLN A 90 3.15 -3.27 15.98
C GLN A 90 4.57 -3.53 15.44
N ALA A 91 5.59 -3.06 16.16
CA ALA A 91 6.99 -3.15 15.75
C ALA A 91 7.43 -4.59 15.41
N TRP A 92 7.01 -5.59 16.19
CA TRP A 92 7.34 -7.00 15.93
C TRP A 92 6.77 -7.51 14.60
N ARG A 93 5.59 -7.02 14.21
CA ARG A 93 4.93 -7.40 12.97
C ARG A 93 5.64 -6.77 11.78
N ILE A 94 6.09 -5.53 11.92
CA ILE A 94 6.94 -4.84 10.94
C ILE A 94 8.25 -5.61 10.77
N ALA A 95 8.93 -5.96 11.87
CA ALA A 95 10.17 -6.72 11.83
C ALA A 95 10.00 -8.08 11.14
N LYS A 96 8.93 -8.81 11.45
CA LYS A 96 8.59 -10.07 10.76
C LYS A 96 8.40 -9.87 9.26
N ALA A 97 7.61 -8.88 8.86
CA ALA A 97 7.34 -8.60 7.46
C ALA A 97 8.60 -8.16 6.69
N LEU A 98 9.45 -7.33 7.30
CA LEU A 98 10.74 -6.94 6.74
C LEU A 98 11.66 -8.15 6.53
N GLY A 99 11.78 -9.03 7.52
CA GLY A 99 12.58 -10.26 7.39
C GLY A 99 12.04 -11.21 6.31
N THR A 100 10.72 -11.33 6.19
CA THR A 100 10.08 -12.10 5.11
C THR A 100 10.38 -11.47 3.74
N ALA A 101 10.24 -10.15 3.60
CA ALA A 101 10.50 -9.45 2.35
C ALA A 101 11.97 -9.60 1.92
N GLU A 102 12.90 -9.41 2.85
CA GLU A 102 14.34 -9.62 2.63
C GLU A 102 14.62 -11.04 2.14
N HIS A 103 14.10 -12.05 2.84
CA HIS A 103 14.30 -13.46 2.47
C HIS A 103 13.75 -13.81 1.07
N LYS A 104 12.67 -13.16 0.65
CA LYS A 104 12.01 -13.39 -0.65
C LYS A 104 12.51 -12.45 -1.75
N GLY A 105 13.33 -11.46 -1.43
CA GLY A 105 13.74 -10.41 -2.38
C GLY A 105 12.59 -9.49 -2.81
N TYR A 106 11.58 -9.30 -1.94
CA TYR A 106 10.46 -8.40 -2.19
C TYR A 106 10.76 -6.98 -1.73
N ALA A 107 10.01 -6.01 -2.28
CA ALA A 107 10.02 -4.63 -1.80
C ALA A 107 9.83 -4.55 -0.27
N ARG A 108 10.71 -3.79 0.38
CA ARG A 108 10.70 -3.54 1.83
C ARG A 108 9.69 -2.44 2.17
N PHE A 109 9.19 -2.45 3.41
CA PHE A 109 8.47 -1.29 3.96
C PHE A 109 9.44 -0.15 4.28
N GLU A 110 9.24 1.01 3.65
CA GLU A 110 10.09 2.19 3.87
C GLU A 110 9.56 3.14 4.94
N THR A 111 8.28 3.03 5.29
CA THR A 111 7.67 3.94 6.25
C THR A 111 6.69 3.24 7.19
N VAL A 112 6.54 3.84 8.37
CA VAL A 112 5.43 3.59 9.26
C VAL A 112 4.72 4.91 9.55
N GLN A 113 3.42 4.99 9.24
CA GLN A 113 2.59 6.10 9.66
C GLN A 113 1.91 5.76 10.99
N SER A 114 2.50 6.24 12.08
CA SER A 114 2.01 6.03 13.45
C SER A 114 1.38 7.30 14.01
N TYR A 115 0.36 7.11 14.85
CA TYR A 115 -0.12 8.19 15.72
C TYR A 115 0.97 8.61 16.73
N TYR A 116 1.16 9.91 16.88
CA TYR A 116 2.02 10.55 17.87
C TYR A 116 1.46 11.93 18.19
N SER A 117 1.55 12.38 19.45
CA SER A 117 0.97 13.64 19.95
C SER A 117 1.93 14.36 20.89
#